data_AF-A0A1Y1WR52-F1
#
_entry.id   AF-A0A1Y1WR52-F1
#
_cell.length_a   1.000
_cell.length_b   1.000
_cell.length_c   1.000
_cell.angle_alpha   90.00
_cell.angle_beta   90.00
_cell.angle_gamma   90.00
#
_symmetry.space_group_name_H-M   'P 1'
#
loop_
_entity.id
_entity.type
_entity.pdbx_description
1 polymer ?
#
loop_
_entity_poly.entity_id
_entity_poly.type
_entity_poly.pdbx_seq_one_letter_code
_entity_poly.pdbx_strand_id
1 'polypeptide(L)'
;MMSYPIRGGSRGGQDSFSWENVKEDKYRENYLGHSINAPVGRWQKNKDLLWYDKSAPVDSESNINDELEEIKQKEAEAMAEFL
;
A
#
# COMPACT_ATOMS: atom_id res chain seq x y z
N MET A 1 9.72 14.52 27.63
CA MET A 1 9.39 13.70 26.44
C MET A 1 10.48 13.90 25.40
N MET A 2 11.40 12.95 25.28
CA MET A 2 12.38 12.95 24.18
C MET A 2 11.64 12.52 22.90
N SER A 3 11.18 13.50 22.12
CA SER A 3 10.75 13.24 20.74
C SER A 3 12.02 13.14 19.90
N TYR A 4 12.43 11.91 19.57
CA TYR A 4 13.44 11.73 18.54
C TYR A 4 12.81 12.14 17.21
N PRO A 5 13.52 12.91 16.36
CA PRO A 5 13.02 13.21 15.03
C PRO A 5 12.73 11.88 14.34
N ILE A 6 11.50 11.74 13.83
CA ILE A 6 11.11 10.62 12.98
C ILE A 6 12.15 10.60 11.87
N ARG A 7 13.01 9.57 11.87
CA ARG A 7 14.13 9.53 10.93
C ARG A 7 13.51 9.48 9.54
N GLY A 8 13.64 10.58 8.79
CA GLY A 8 13.16 10.65 7.42
C GLY A 8 13.79 9.55 6.59
N GLY A 9 12.97 8.85 5.81
CA GLY A 9 13.38 7.73 4.98
C GLY A 9 12.33 6.62 4.95
N SER A 10 12.67 5.52 4.29
CA SER A 10 11.77 4.41 3.96
C SER A 10 11.36 3.55 5.17
N ARG A 11 11.69 3.97 6.41
CA ARG A 11 11.40 3.30 7.69
C ARG A 11 10.49 4.12 8.61
N GLY A 12 9.83 5.16 8.10
CA GLY A 12 8.88 5.97 8.86
C GLY A 12 7.65 5.18 9.35
N GLY A 13 6.79 5.86 10.12
CA GLY A 13 5.53 5.28 10.62
C GLY A 13 4.54 4.89 9.51
N GLN A 14 3.37 4.37 9.88
CA GLN A 14 2.36 3.85 8.95
C GLN A 14 2.03 4.82 7.80
N ASP A 15 1.96 6.12 8.08
CA ASP A 15 1.67 7.16 7.07
C ASP A 15 2.87 7.57 6.19
N SER A 16 4.09 7.16 6.53
CA SER A 16 5.33 7.61 5.87
C SER A 16 6.06 6.49 5.11
N PHE A 17 5.50 5.28 5.09
CA PHE A 17 6.06 4.16 4.37
C PHE A 17 5.68 4.21 2.88
N SER A 18 6.66 4.05 2.00
CA SER A 18 6.44 3.96 0.55
C SER A 18 7.42 2.98 -0.07
N TRP A 19 6.90 2.08 -0.91
CA TRP A 19 7.71 1.11 -1.65
C TRP A 19 8.65 1.77 -2.67
N GLU A 20 8.30 2.95 -3.19
CA GLU A 20 9.20 3.73 -4.06
C GLU A 20 10.44 4.18 -3.28
N ASN A 21 10.27 4.65 -2.04
CA ASN A 21 11.40 4.99 -1.17
C ASN A 21 12.23 3.76 -0.80
N VAL A 22 11.61 2.57 -0.70
CA VAL A 22 12.34 1.31 -0.44
C VAL A 22 13.19 0.91 -1.65
N LYS A 23 12.76 1.17 -2.90
CA LYS A 23 13.55 0.86 -4.10
C LYS A 23 14.89 1.61 -4.13
N GLU A 24 14.90 2.84 -3.63
CA GLU A 24 16.08 3.72 -3.58
C GLU A 24 16.92 3.53 -2.30
N ASP A 25 16.44 2.76 -1.32
CA ASP A 25 17.17 2.50 -0.08
C ASP A 25 18.37 1.57 -0.33
N LYS A 26 19.53 1.94 0.23
CA LYS A 26 20.75 1.13 0.26
C LYS A 26 20.53 -0.25 0.90
N TYR A 27 19.61 -0.34 1.86
CA TYR A 27 19.28 -1.53 2.64
C TYR A 27 17.91 -2.11 2.27
N ARG A 28 17.45 -1.91 1.03
CA ARG A 28 16.17 -2.43 0.52
C ARG A 28 15.95 -3.92 0.76
N GLU A 29 17.03 -4.71 0.79
CA GLU A 29 16.98 -6.16 1.02
C GLU A 29 16.58 -6.54 2.45
N ASN A 30 16.64 -5.58 3.39
CA ASN A 30 16.20 -5.77 4.76
C ASN A 30 14.69 -5.55 4.95
N TYR A 31 13.94 -5.29 3.87
CA TYR A 31 12.49 -5.12 3.91
C TYR A 31 11.78 -6.41 3.51
N LEU A 32 10.85 -6.86 4.35
CA LEU A 32 10.02 -8.02 4.02
C LEU A 32 9.17 -7.70 2.78
N GLY A 33 9.23 -8.54 1.75
CA GLY A 33 8.49 -8.32 0.50
C GLY A 33 9.20 -7.45 -0.55
N HIS A 34 10.46 -7.04 -0.31
CA HIS A 34 11.21 -6.20 -1.25
C HIS A 34 11.38 -6.82 -2.65
N SER A 35 11.36 -8.15 -2.76
CA SER A 35 11.52 -8.89 -4.02
C SER A 35 10.34 -8.66 -4.98
N ILE A 36 9.14 -8.47 -4.44
CA ILE A 36 7.90 -8.31 -5.20
C ILE A 36 7.50 -6.85 -5.31
N ASN A 37 7.58 -6.10 -4.20
CA ASN A 37 7.05 -4.74 -4.12
C ASN A 37 8.06 -3.64 -4.46
N ALA A 38 9.37 -3.95 -4.38
CA ALA A 38 10.45 -3.03 -4.76
C ALA A 38 11.47 -3.70 -5.71
N PRO A 39 11.03 -4.26 -6.86
CA PRO A 39 11.94 -4.86 -7.83
C PRO A 39 12.79 -3.77 -8.48
N VAL A 40 14.10 -3.99 -8.57
CA VAL A 40 15.03 -3.07 -9.23
C VAL A 40 15.90 -3.80 -10.24
N GLY A 41 16.39 -3.07 -11.24
CA GLY A 41 17.25 -3.63 -12.28
C GLY A 41 16.45 -4.20 -13.45
N ARG A 42 17.18 -4.71 -14.45
CA ARG A 42 16.62 -5.09 -15.75
C ARG A 42 15.80 -6.38 -15.74
N TRP A 43 15.98 -7.24 -14.72
CA TRP A 43 15.33 -8.55 -14.65
C TRP A 43 13.80 -8.46 -14.52
N GLN A 44 13.28 -7.35 -13.98
CA GLN A 44 11.83 -7.11 -13.84
C GLN A 44 11.13 -6.79 -15.17
N LYS A 45 11.87 -6.31 -16.18
CA LYS A 45 11.28 -5.83 -17.43
C LYS A 45 10.67 -7.03 -18.17
N ASN A 46 9.40 -6.89 -18.59
CA ASN A 46 8.62 -7.94 -19.25
C ASN A 46 8.42 -9.23 -18.41
N LYS A 47 8.55 -9.15 -17.07
CA LYS A 47 8.15 -10.23 -16.17
C LYS A 47 6.96 -9.81 -15.35
N ASP A 48 6.06 -10.76 -15.14
CA ASP A 48 4.94 -10.62 -14.23
C ASP A 48 5.31 -11.23 -12.88
N LEU A 49 5.59 -10.38 -11.90
CA LEU A 49 6.03 -10.83 -10.57
C LEU A 49 4.86 -11.35 -9.72
N LEU A 50 3.64 -10.86 -9.99
CA LEU A 50 2.42 -11.17 -9.25
C LEU A 50 1.60 -12.26 -9.97
N TRP A 51 2.25 -13.07 -10.82
CA TRP A 51 1.57 -14.07 -11.63
C TRP A 51 0.79 -15.11 -10.83
N TYR A 52 1.21 -15.36 -9.59
CA TYR A 52 0.58 -16.31 -8.67
C TYR A 52 -0.62 -15.74 -7.91
N ASP A 53 -0.76 -14.40 -7.87
CA ASP A 53 -1.83 -13.71 -7.15
C ASP A 53 -3.09 -13.54 -8.02
N LYS A 54 -2.99 -13.90 -9.31
CA LYS A 54 -4.10 -13.83 -10.28
C LYS A 54 -5.25 -14.80 -10.02
N SER A 55 -5.10 -15.72 -9.06
CA SER A 55 -6.15 -16.67 -8.69
C SER A 55 -7.10 -16.13 -7.63
N ALA A 56 -6.73 -15.06 -6.92
CA ALA A 56 -7.74 -14.20 -6.34
C ALA A 56 -8.24 -13.34 -7.48
N PRO A 57 -9.54 -13.28 -7.79
CA PRO A 57 -10.04 -12.07 -8.41
C PRO A 57 -9.59 -10.96 -7.47
N VAL A 58 -8.54 -10.23 -7.88
CA VAL A 58 -8.31 -8.90 -7.33
C VAL A 58 -9.54 -8.19 -7.82
N ASP A 59 -10.50 -8.15 -6.92
CA ASP A 59 -11.70 -7.37 -6.93
C ASP A 59 -11.39 -6.13 -7.76
N SER A 60 -11.83 -6.21 -9.02
CA SER A 60 -11.58 -5.20 -10.03
C SER A 60 -11.97 -3.86 -9.44
N GLU A 61 -11.40 -2.76 -9.91
CA GLU A 61 -11.68 -1.40 -9.42
C GLU A 61 -13.18 -1.11 -9.12
N SER A 62 -14.12 -1.87 -9.70
CA SER A 62 -15.51 -2.03 -9.25
C SER A 62 -15.71 -2.26 -7.74
N ASN A 63 -15.07 -3.26 -7.12
CA ASN A 63 -15.34 -3.62 -5.72
C ASN A 63 -14.78 -2.60 -4.73
N ILE A 64 -13.65 -1.95 -5.05
CA ILE A 64 -13.14 -0.85 -4.22
C ILE A 64 -14.11 0.32 -4.26
N ASN A 65 -14.72 0.59 -5.43
CA ASN A 65 -15.76 1.62 -5.55
C ASN A 65 -17.05 1.22 -4.83
N ASP A 66 -17.46 -0.05 -4.91
CA ASP A 66 -18.65 -0.57 -4.24
C ASP A 66 -18.50 -0.50 -2.71
N GLU A 67 -17.33 -0.86 -2.16
CA GLU A 67 -17.02 -0.70 -0.74
C GLU A 67 -17.03 0.78 -0.32
N LEU A 68 -16.51 1.69 -1.15
CA LEU A 68 -16.53 3.14 -0.92
C LEU A 68 -17.96 3.70 -0.92
N GLU A 69 -18.82 3.23 -1.81
CA GLU A 69 -20.22 3.63 -1.86
C GLU A 69 -21.00 3.13 -0.64
N GLU A 70 -20.77 1.88 -0.20
CA GLU A 70 -21.36 1.37 1.04
C GLU A 70 -20.94 2.16 2.28
N ILE A 71 -19.65 2.50 2.38
CA ILE A 71 -19.14 3.32 3.50
C ILE A 71 -19.82 4.69 3.49
N LYS A 72 -19.93 5.32 2.31
CA LYS A 72 -20.56 6.64 2.16
C LYS A 72 -22.06 6.62 2.48
N GLN A 73 -22.77 5.55 2.16
CA GLN A 73 -24.18 5.37 2.56
C GLN A 73 -24.31 5.22 4.08
N LYS A 74 -23.48 4.37 4.71
CA LYS A 74 -23.49 4.18 6.16
C LYS A 74 -23.17 5.48 6.90
N GLU A 75 -22.24 6.29 6.38
CA GLU A 75 -21.95 7.62 6.92
C GLU A 75 -23.15 8.57 6.79
N ALA A 76 -23.87 8.54 5.67
CA ALA A 76 -25.05 9.39 5.46
C ALA A 76 -26.25 8.98 6.34
N GLU A 77 -26.49 7.68 6.52
CA GLU A 77 -27.52 7.18 7.44
C GLU A 77 -27.19 7.53 8.90
N ALA A 78 -25.95 7.36 9.33
CA ALA A 78 -25.51 7.76 10.66
C ALA A 78 -25.66 9.28 10.88
N MET A 79 -25.43 10.11 9.85
CA MET A 79 -25.66 11.55 9.91
C MET A 79 -27.15 11.91 9.93
N ALA A 80 -28.02 11.11 9.31
CA ALA A 80 -29.46 11.32 9.30
C ALA A 80 -30.12 10.87 10.62
N GLU A 81 -29.62 9.82 11.27
CA GLU A 81 -30.09 9.40 12.60
C GLU A 81 -29.63 10.36 13.72
N PHE A 82 -28.58 11.14 13.51
CA PHE A 82 -28.06 12.10 14.49
C PHE A 82 -28.77 13.46 14.44
N LEU A 83 -29.68 13.68 13.49
CA LEU A 83 -30.41 14.95 13.28
C LEU A 83 -31.86 14.86 13.77
#